data_AF-A0A1T4K384-F1
#
_entry.id   AF-A0A1T4K384-F1
#
_cell.length_a   1.000
_cell.length_b   1.000
_cell.length_c   1.000
_cell.angle_alpha   90.00
_cell.angle_beta   90.00
_cell.angle_gamma   90.00
#
_symmetry.space_group_name_H-M   'P 1'
#
loop_
_entity.id
_entity.type
_entity.pdbx_description
1 polymer ?
#
loop_
_entity_poly.entity_id
_entity_poly.type
_entity_poly.pdbx_seq_one_letter_code
_entity_poly.pdbx_strand_id
1 'polypeptide(L)' 'MPVFVNVPGCTCDDLSGCPSIYMCDADALTYDEENDTIVYDEEACWDCQTCVKYCEVNMIYYAETNEELEEIKQILGVT' A
#
# COMPACT_ATOMS: atom_id res chain seq x y z
N MET A 1 9.68 0.37 7.67
CA MET A 1 9.15 1.74 7.43
C MET A 1 7.83 1.55 6.71
N PRO A 2 6.75 2.28 7.04
CA PRO A 2 5.44 1.87 6.61
C PRO A 2 5.10 2.30 5.17
N VAL A 3 4.29 1.47 4.52
CA VAL A 3 3.59 1.81 3.28
C VAL A 3 2.12 1.99 3.60
N PHE A 4 1.52 3.08 3.14
CA PHE A 4 0.08 3.29 3.20
C PHE A 4 -0.59 2.71 1.96
N VAL A 5 -1.39 1.67 2.16
CA VAL A 5 -2.25 1.02 1.16
C VAL A 5 -3.73 1.23 1.51
N ASN A 6 -4.64 0.86 0.60
CA ASN A 6 -6.10 1.02 0.76
C ASN A 6 -6.52 2.46 1.06
N VAL A 7 -5.90 3.39 0.34
CA VAL A 7 -6.23 4.82 0.46
C VAL A 7 -7.68 5.02 0.05
N PRO A 8 -8.51 5.70 0.88
CA PRO A 8 -9.90 5.97 0.52
C PRO A 8 -10.03 6.64 -0.84
N GLY A 9 -10.89 6.06 -1.69
CA GLY A 9 -11.05 6.49 -3.08
C GLY A 9 -10.12 5.79 -4.07
N CYS A 10 -9.25 4.89 -3.62
CA CYS A 10 -8.70 3.86 -4.49
C CYS A 10 -9.86 3.04 -5.07
N THR A 11 -9.81 2.77 -6.37
CA THR A 11 -10.86 2.04 -7.09
C THR A 11 -10.37 0.68 -7.58
N CYS A 12 -9.22 0.22 -7.08
CA CYS A 12 -8.57 -1.01 -7.50
C CYS A 12 -7.92 -1.77 -6.34
N ASP A 13 -8.14 -1.34 -5.10
CA ASP A 13 -7.70 -2.01 -3.88
C ASP A 13 -8.53 -3.26 -3.54
N ASP A 14 -9.65 -3.46 -4.24
CA ASP A 14 -10.49 -4.65 -4.23
C ASP A 14 -10.22 -5.58 -5.43
N LEU A 15 -9.17 -5.33 -6.20
CA LEU A 15 -8.82 -6.14 -7.37
C LEU A 15 -7.57 -6.96 -7.10
N SER A 16 -7.70 -8.29 -7.24
CA SER A 16 -6.56 -9.22 -7.23
C SER A 16 -5.52 -8.94 -8.33
N GLY A 17 -5.90 -8.17 -9.35
CA GLY A 17 -5.06 -7.76 -10.47
C GLY A 17 -4.11 -6.58 -10.21
N CYS A 18 -4.00 -6.07 -8.98
CA CYS A 18 -3.18 -4.89 -8.67
C CYS A 18 -1.68 -5.11 -9.01
N PRO A 19 -1.08 -4.32 -9.94
CA PRO A 19 0.32 -4.48 -10.34
C PRO A 19 1.30 -4.37 -9.16
N SER A 20 1.00 -3.53 -8.17
CA SER A 20 1.84 -3.33 -7.00
C SER A 20 1.97 -4.57 -6.12
N ILE A 21 0.97 -5.47 -6.14
CA ILE A 21 1.03 -6.78 -5.47
C ILE A 21 2.03 -7.67 -6.21
N TYR A 22 1.85 -7.84 -7.52
CA TYR A 22 2.71 -8.69 -8.34
C TYR A 22 4.18 -8.27 -8.36
N MET A 23 4.46 -6.98 -8.19
CA MET A 23 5.81 -6.44 -8.16
C MET A 23 6.43 -6.41 -6.76
N CYS A 24 5.70 -6.85 -5.72
CA CYS A 24 6.23 -6.94 -4.37
C CYS A 24 7.02 -8.25 -4.19
N ASP A 25 8.32 -8.23 -4.50
CA ASP A 25 9.19 -9.42 -4.37
C ASP A 25 9.31 -9.96 -2.93
N ALA A 26 8.91 -9.17 -1.93
CA ALA A 26 8.96 -9.52 -0.52
C ALA A 26 7.66 -10.20 -0.03
N ASP A 27 6.64 -10.32 -0.86
CA ASP A 27 5.28 -10.74 -0.47
C ASP A 27 4.68 -9.90 0.67
N ALA A 28 5.18 -8.66 0.86
CA ALA A 28 4.68 -7.73 1.87
C ALA A 28 3.37 -7.04 1.48
N LEU A 29 3.02 -7.05 0.18
CA LEU A 29 1.68 -6.70 -0.30
C LEU A 29 1.05 -7.95 -0.90
N THR A 30 -0.11 -8.35 -0.39
CA THR A 30 -0.87 -9.51 -0.89
C THR A 30 -2.33 -9.15 -1.09
N TYR A 31 -3.05 -9.95 -1.87
CA TYR A 31 -4.51 -9.84 -1.98
C TYR A 31 -5.17 -10.84 -1.02
N ASP A 32 -6.04 -10.35 -0.16
CA ASP A 32 -6.92 -11.17 0.66
C ASP A 32 -8.21 -11.44 -0.11
N GLU A 33 -8.34 -12.66 -0.63
CA GLU A 33 -9.52 -13.11 -1.37
C GLU A 33 -10.80 -13.22 -0.52
N GLU A 34 -10.67 -13.34 0.81
CA GLU A 34 -11.83 -13.43 1.69
C GLU A 34 -12.48 -12.06 1.91
N ASN A 35 -11.65 -11.01 2.01
CA ASN A 35 -12.08 -9.66 2.33
C ASN A 35 -12.06 -8.71 1.12
N ASP A 36 -11.69 -9.21 -0.07
CA ASP A 36 -11.49 -8.43 -1.30
C ASP A 36 -10.68 -7.15 -1.05
N THR A 37 -9.49 -7.30 -0.45
CA THR A 37 -8.65 -6.15 -0.07
C THR A 37 -7.17 -6.46 -0.18
N ILE A 38 -6.36 -5.42 -0.38
CA ILE A 38 -4.90 -5.52 -0.30
C ILE A 38 -4.47 -5.52 1.16
N VAL A 39 -3.66 -6.49 1.56
CA VAL A 39 -3.07 -6.57 2.89
C VAL A 39 -1.60 -6.19 2.81
N TYR A 40 -1.15 -5.36 3.76
CA TYR A 40 0.23 -4.97 3.92
C TYR A 40 0.83 -5.55 5.20
N ASP A 41 1.95 -6.26 5.07
CA ASP A 41 2.76 -6.78 6.16
C ASP A 41 4.03 -5.91 6.31
N GLU A 42 4.08 -5.10 7.36
CA GLU A 42 5.23 -4.24 7.65
C GLU A 42 6.48 -5.04 8.02
N GLU A 43 6.34 -6.21 8.65
CA GLU A 43 7.50 -7.01 9.08
C GLU A 43 8.21 -7.67 7.89
N ALA A 44 7.46 -8.02 6.84
CA ALA A 44 8.00 -8.53 5.59
C ALA A 44 8.60 -7.43 4.69
N CYS A 45 8.22 -6.16 4.89
CA CYS A 45 8.63 -5.05 4.03
C CYS A 45 10.09 -4.63 4.28
N TRP A 46 10.91 -4.67 3.24
CA TRP A 46 12.31 -4.22 3.24
C TRP A 46 12.56 -2.89 2.50
N ASP A 47 11.50 -2.08 2.34
CA ASP A 47 11.61 -0.67 1.92
C ASP A 47 12.16 -0.42 0.50
N CYS A 48 11.90 -1.34 -0.43
CA CYS A 48 12.32 -1.21 -1.85
C CYS A 48 11.53 -0.16 -2.66
N GLN A 49 10.37 0.29 -2.13
CA GLN A 49 9.45 1.26 -2.74
C GLN A 49 8.89 0.85 -4.12
N THR A 50 8.98 -0.43 -4.49
CA THR A 50 8.47 -0.93 -5.76
C THR A 50 6.95 -0.77 -5.88
N CYS A 51 6.20 -1.06 -4.81
CA CYS A 51 4.74 -0.93 -4.80
C CYS A 51 4.25 0.49 -5.15
N VAL A 52 4.95 1.52 -4.68
CA VAL A 52 4.66 2.93 -5.00
C VAL A 52 4.88 3.20 -6.49
N LYS A 53 6.00 2.73 -7.05
CA LYS A 53 6.36 2.97 -8.46
C LYS A 53 5.41 2.31 -9.45
N TYR A 54 4.81 1.17 -9.08
CA TYR A 54 3.90 0.42 -9.93
C TYR A 54 2.42 0.71 -9.67
N CYS A 55 2.10 1.59 -8.73
CA CYS A 55 0.73 2.04 -8.52
C CYS A 55 0.35 3.07 -9.60
N GLU A 56 -0.29 2.62 -10.67
CA GLU A 56 -0.64 3.47 -11.82
C GLU A 56 -1.60 4.63 -11.46
N VAL A 57 -2.39 4.45 -10.39
CA VAL A 57 -3.33 5.45 -9.88
C VAL A 57 -2.75 6.33 -8.77
N ASN A 58 -1.49 6.13 -8.39
CA ASN A 58 -0.77 6.88 -7.35
C ASN A 58 -1.48 6.90 -5.97
N MET A 59 -2.08 5.78 -5.57
CA MET A 59 -2.81 5.59 -4.31
C MET A 59 -2.09 4.66 -3.32
N ILE A 60 -0.78 4.43 -3.50
CA ILE A 60 0.08 3.77 -2.52
C ILE A 60 1.18 4.75 -2.14
N TYR A 61 1.31 5.05 -0.85
CA TYR A 61 2.27 6.01 -0.34
C TYR A 61 3.32 5.33 0.53
N TYR A 62 4.54 5.83 0.50
CA TYR A 62 5.62 5.36 1.36
C TYR A 62 5.95 6.44 2.37
N ALA A 63 6.25 6.03 3.60
CA ALA A 63 6.76 6.90 4.65
C ALA A 63 8.01 6.26 5.26
N GLU A 64 9.04 7.06 5.53
CA GLU A 64 10.26 6.60 6.22
C GLU A 64 10.00 6.35 7.71
N THR A 65 8.98 7.00 8.26
CA THR A 65 8.62 6.91 9.68
C THR A 65 7.13 6.80 9.89
N ASN A 66 6.72 6.35 11.07
CA ASN A 66 5.31 6.37 11.46
C ASN A 66 4.77 7.80 11.61
N GLU A 67 5.62 8.78 11.97
CA GLU A 67 5.20 10.19 12.02
C GLU A 67 4.82 10.70 10.62
N GLU A 68 5.66 10.43 9.62
CA GLU A 68 5.39 10.78 8.23
C GLU A 68 4.15 10.04 7.68
N LEU A 69 3.92 8.78 8.08
CA LEU A 69 2.69 8.06 7.73
C LEU A 69 1.43 8.78 8.25
N GLU A 70 1.46 9.26 9.48
CA GLU A 70 0.33 9.99 10.07
C GLU A 70 0.12 11.35 9.41
N GLU A 71 1.19 12.03 8.99
CA GLU A 71 1.08 13.26 8.19
C GLU A 71 0.42 12.99 6.83
N ILE A 72 0.80 11.91 6.13
CA ILE A 72 0.19 11.50 4.86
C ILE A 72 -1.31 11.23 5.05
N LYS A 73 -1.68 10.46 6.08
CA LYS A 73 -3.08 10.17 6.40
C LYS A 73 -3.89 11.44 6.65
N GLN A 74 -3.35 12.38 7.44
CA GLN A 74 -3.99 13.68 7.70
C GLN A 74 -4.21 14.50 6.42
N ILE A 75 -3.21 14.54 5.53
CA ILE A 75 -3.31 15.24 4.23
C ILE A 75 -4.43 14.64 3.38
N LEU A 76 -4.57 13.32 3.40
CA LEU A 76 -5.60 12.57 2.67
C LEU A 76 -6.97 12.58 3.35
N GLY A 77 -7.07 13.14 4.57
CA GLY A 77 -8.32 13.19 5.33
C GLY A 77 -8.74 11.84 5.90
N VAL A 78 -7.79 10.93 6.10
CA VAL A 78 -7.97 9.61 6.71
C VAL A 78 -7.35 9.68 8.09
N THR A 79 -8.07 9.31 9.15
CA THR A 79 -7.55 9.29 10.53
C THR A 79 -7.62 7.90 11.09
#